data_AF-A0A1G7ZNU5-F1
#
_entry.id   AF-A0A1G7ZNU5-F1
#
_cell.length_a   1.000
_cell.length_b   1.000
_cell.length_c   1.000
_cell.angle_alpha   90.00
_cell.angle_beta   90.00
_cell.angle_gamma   90.00
#
_symmetry.space_group_name_H-M   'P 1'
#
loop_
_entity.id
_entity.type
_entity.pdbx_description
1 polymer ?
#
loop_
_entity_poly.entity_id
_entity_poly.type
_entity_poly.pdbx_seq_one_letter_code
_entity_poly.pdbx_strand_id
1 'polypeptide(L)'
;MKMYWRFAAMIATSTMVMFGLMYLNTYAFEHVFWSETRAWMALVMGATMAVIMLAYMLSMYKNTKLNIAIFAGSIVVFSGALWLVRSQVSVDDSEYMQAMIPHHSIAIMTSERSQITDLRVRKLADEIIEAQEREISEMKFLIGDLADRDDSRAPDDAIDPALGDEPAEFMTAGAALEGAQIAGLDPATLDDAQIEEGLDGDRRCVFRYTSEGNPVFAFNPDADGEDAALIKVNGALVRLALASNSEGALGYEAGDIRISLTSEQQAQGWDADQNEATMVFEIGSELRVGYGGYVACSA
;
A
#
# COMPACT_ATOMS: atom_id res chain seq x y z
N MET A 1 -7.74 6.20 47.89
CA MET A 1 -8.66 5.93 46.77
C MET A 1 -8.62 7.01 45.69
N LYS A 2 -9.01 8.27 45.97
CA LYS A 2 -9.05 9.36 44.96
C LYS A 2 -7.76 9.51 44.12
N MET A 3 -6.57 9.42 44.74
CA MET A 3 -5.30 9.52 44.00
C MET A 3 -5.05 8.34 43.05
N TYR A 4 -5.43 7.11 43.43
CA TYR A 4 -5.29 5.94 42.56
C TYR A 4 -6.24 5.99 41.37
N TRP A 5 -7.43 6.57 41.55
CA TRP A 5 -8.34 6.75 40.43
C TRP A 5 -7.81 7.83 39.45
N ARG A 6 -7.23 8.91 39.97
CA ARG A 6 -6.52 9.87 39.11
C ARG A 6 -5.36 9.23 38.35
N PHE A 7 -4.59 8.36 39.02
CA PHE A 7 -3.51 7.61 38.39
C PHE A 7 -4.01 6.73 37.24
N ALA A 8 -5.00 5.87 37.49
CA ALA A 8 -5.54 5.00 36.45
C ALA A 8 -6.20 5.79 35.30
N ALA A 9 -6.91 6.88 35.60
CA ALA A 9 -7.44 7.77 34.57
C ALA A 9 -6.32 8.42 33.73
N MET A 10 -5.23 8.84 34.35
CA MET A 10 -4.06 9.42 33.65
C MET A 10 -3.43 8.40 32.70
N ILE A 11 -3.20 7.16 33.16
CA ILE A 11 -2.65 6.09 32.31
C ILE A 11 -3.60 5.77 31.16
N ALA A 12 -4.89 5.60 31.42
CA ALA A 12 -5.88 5.26 30.40
C ALA A 12 -5.99 6.37 29.34
N THR A 13 -6.14 7.63 29.75
CA THR A 13 -6.21 8.77 28.82
C THR A 13 -4.93 8.90 28.01
N SER A 14 -3.76 8.80 28.64
CA SER A 14 -2.48 8.89 27.93
C SER A 14 -2.30 7.75 26.93
N THR A 15 -2.71 6.52 27.28
CA THR A 15 -2.64 5.37 26.37
C THR A 15 -3.54 5.59 25.15
N MET A 16 -4.78 6.07 25.36
CA MET A 16 -5.73 6.33 24.28
C MET A 16 -5.28 7.48 23.37
N VAL A 17 -4.74 8.56 23.95
CA VAL A 17 -4.15 9.66 23.18
C VAL A 17 -2.96 9.17 22.37
N MET A 18 -2.03 8.42 22.98
CA MET A 18 -0.87 7.89 22.26
C MET A 18 -1.26 6.95 21.13
N PHE A 19 -2.27 6.10 21.33
CA PHE A 19 -2.81 5.24 20.28
C PHE A 19 -3.32 6.07 19.09
N GLY A 20 -4.06 7.16 19.33
CA GLY A 20 -4.49 8.07 18.26
C GLY A 20 -3.32 8.78 17.58
N LEU A 21 -2.35 9.28 18.35
CA LEU A 21 -1.18 9.99 17.81
C LEU A 21 -0.31 9.11 16.89
N MET A 22 -0.28 7.79 17.11
CA MET A 22 0.45 6.87 16.23
C MET A 22 -0.04 6.89 14.78
N TYR A 23 -1.28 7.29 14.51
CA TYR A 23 -1.82 7.41 13.15
C TYR A 23 -1.34 8.65 12.39
N LEU A 24 -0.85 9.68 13.10
CA LEU A 24 -0.42 10.94 12.48
C LEU A 24 0.83 10.81 11.60
N ASN A 25 1.55 9.68 11.69
CA ASN A 25 2.72 9.41 10.86
C ASN A 25 2.37 8.63 9.57
N THR A 26 1.09 8.50 9.22
CA THR A 26 0.68 7.87 7.96
C THR A 26 0.83 8.88 6.81
N TYR A 27 1.37 8.47 5.66
CA TYR A 27 1.65 9.36 4.52
C TYR A 27 0.38 9.93 3.89
N ALA A 28 -0.57 9.06 3.57
CA ALA A 28 -1.83 9.40 2.93
C ALA A 28 -3.03 9.06 3.81
N PHE A 29 -4.14 9.78 3.67
CA PHE A 29 -5.34 9.56 4.51
C PHE A 29 -6.02 8.23 4.19
N GLU A 30 -5.99 7.82 2.92
CA GLU A 30 -6.48 6.54 2.42
C GLU A 30 -5.65 5.33 2.91
N HIS A 31 -4.54 5.57 3.63
CA HIS A 31 -3.75 4.52 4.27
C HIS A 31 -4.10 4.34 5.75
N VAL A 32 -5.05 5.10 6.29
CA VAL A 32 -5.47 5.00 7.69
C VAL A 32 -6.47 3.86 7.86
N PHE A 33 -5.96 2.71 8.31
CA PHE A 33 -6.77 1.53 8.63
C PHE A 33 -6.68 1.15 10.11
N TRP A 34 -7.72 0.51 10.63
CA TRP A 34 -7.65 -0.06 11.98
C TRP A 34 -6.53 -1.11 12.07
N SER A 35 -5.84 -1.16 13.22
CA SER A 35 -4.77 -2.13 13.43
C SER A 35 -4.81 -2.68 14.85
N GLU A 36 -5.09 -3.98 14.97
CA GLU A 36 -5.02 -4.72 16.23
C GLU A 36 -3.63 -4.64 16.85
N THR A 37 -2.59 -4.85 16.04
CA THR A 37 -1.19 -4.81 16.49
C THR A 37 -0.83 -3.46 17.11
N ARG A 38 -1.31 -2.33 16.55
CA ARG A 38 -1.13 -1.00 17.17
C ARG A 38 -1.85 -0.89 18.51
N ALA A 39 -3.05 -1.44 18.63
CA ALA A 39 -3.81 -1.42 19.88
C ALA A 39 -3.11 -2.24 20.97
N TRP A 40 -2.62 -3.44 20.66
CA TRP A 40 -1.84 -4.26 21.59
C TRP A 40 -0.53 -3.57 21.99
N MET A 41 0.17 -2.94 21.05
CA MET A 41 1.39 -2.18 21.34
C MET A 41 1.12 -0.97 22.24
N ALA A 42 -0.01 -0.29 22.08
CA ALA A 42 -0.43 0.79 22.99
C ALA A 42 -0.62 0.27 24.42
N LEU A 43 -1.19 -0.93 24.61
CA LEU A 43 -1.32 -1.55 25.94
C LEU A 43 0.05 -1.91 26.55
N VAL A 44 1.00 -2.40 25.74
CA VAL A 44 2.39 -2.66 26.18
C VAL A 44 3.03 -1.37 26.72
N MET A 45 2.92 -0.27 25.97
CA MET A 45 3.44 1.04 26.38
C MET A 45 2.74 1.58 27.63
N GLY A 46 1.41 1.51 27.68
CA GLY A 46 0.60 1.97 28.82
C GLY A 46 0.90 1.20 30.11
N ALA A 47 1.04 -0.12 30.02
CA ALA A 47 1.42 -0.96 31.16
C ALA A 47 2.85 -0.65 31.65
N THR A 48 3.79 -0.45 30.73
CA THR A 48 5.17 -0.05 31.06
C THR A 48 5.21 1.30 31.76
N MET A 49 4.48 2.28 31.23
CA MET A 49 4.35 3.61 31.81
C MET A 49 3.75 3.56 33.22
N ALA A 50 2.72 2.73 33.45
CA ALA A 50 2.12 2.55 34.77
C ALA A 50 3.15 2.06 35.80
N VAL A 51 3.98 1.08 35.44
CA VAL A 51 5.06 0.57 36.30
C VAL A 51 6.08 1.67 36.61
N ILE A 52 6.60 2.35 35.59
CA ILE A 52 7.62 3.40 35.75
C ILE A 52 7.08 4.54 36.62
N MET A 53 5.92 5.08 36.27
CA MET A 53 5.34 6.22 36.99
C MET A 53 5.03 5.89 38.44
N LEU A 54 4.46 4.72 38.72
CA LEU A 54 4.18 4.31 40.10
C LEU A 54 5.48 4.14 40.90
N ALA A 55 6.53 3.58 40.30
CA ALA A 55 7.83 3.39 40.96
C ALA A 55 8.47 4.73 41.40
N TYR A 56 8.40 5.77 40.56
CA TYR A 56 8.92 7.10 40.92
C TYR A 56 8.05 7.81 41.96
N MET A 57 6.75 7.52 42.01
CA MET A 57 5.79 8.23 42.88
C MET A 57 5.38 7.44 44.13
N LEU A 58 6.11 6.39 44.51
CA LEU A 58 5.75 5.53 45.65
C LEU A 58 5.51 6.29 46.96
N SER A 59 6.19 7.43 47.17
CA SER A 59 5.99 8.27 48.37
C SER A 59 4.57 8.83 48.49
N MET A 60 3.86 9.02 47.37
CA MET A 60 2.49 9.54 47.27
C MET A 60 1.43 8.45 47.47
N TYR A 61 1.74 7.21 47.08
CA TYR A 61 0.81 6.07 47.09
C TYR A 61 1.06 5.17 48.30
N LYS A 62 0.42 5.50 49.44
CA LYS A 62 0.68 4.85 50.74
C LYS A 62 0.13 3.44 50.94
N ASN A 63 -0.68 2.92 50.01
CA ASN A 63 -1.33 1.60 50.19
C ASN A 63 -0.52 0.54 49.46
N THR A 64 0.35 -0.16 50.20
CA THR A 64 1.25 -1.18 49.67
C THR A 64 0.50 -2.30 48.94
N LYS A 65 -0.67 -2.73 49.43
CA LYS A 65 -1.46 -3.79 48.76
C LYS A 65 -1.94 -3.35 47.39
N LEU A 66 -2.42 -2.10 47.27
CA LEU A 66 -2.90 -1.56 46.00
C LEU A 66 -1.74 -1.29 45.03
N ASN A 67 -0.59 -0.85 45.52
CA ASN A 67 0.62 -0.69 44.70
C ASN A 67 1.06 -2.03 44.11
N ILE A 68 1.13 -3.08 44.93
CA ILE A 68 1.47 -4.44 44.48
C ILE A 68 0.46 -4.91 43.45
N ALA A 69 -0.84 -4.68 43.68
CA ALA A 69 -1.87 -5.04 42.71
C ALA A 69 -1.70 -4.33 41.36
N ILE A 70 -1.33 -3.03 41.35
CA ILE A 70 -1.07 -2.28 40.11
C ILE A 70 0.17 -2.81 39.40
N PHE A 71 1.28 -3.06 40.10
CA PHE A 71 2.47 -3.65 39.49
C PHE A 71 2.17 -5.03 38.89
N ALA A 72 1.55 -5.92 39.66
CA ALA A 72 1.20 -7.26 39.20
C ALA A 72 0.24 -7.22 38.01
N GLY A 73 -0.80 -6.38 38.09
CA GLY A 73 -1.74 -6.18 36.99
C GLY A 73 -1.06 -5.63 35.73
N SER A 74 -0.13 -4.67 35.88
CA SER A 74 0.62 -4.12 34.74
C SER A 74 1.53 -5.16 34.11
N ILE A 75 2.20 -6.02 34.90
CA ILE A 75 3.03 -7.12 34.38
C ILE A 75 2.18 -8.14 33.60
N VAL A 76 0.98 -8.46 34.10
CA VAL A 76 0.05 -9.37 33.41
C VAL A 76 -0.42 -8.77 32.09
N VAL A 77 -0.88 -7.52 32.08
CA VAL A 77 -1.31 -6.82 30.85
C VAL A 77 -0.15 -6.72 29.86
N PHE A 78 1.03 -6.33 30.32
CA PHE A 78 2.24 -6.26 29.48
C PHE A 78 2.55 -7.60 28.84
N SER A 79 2.58 -8.68 29.63
CA SER A 79 2.96 -10.00 29.13
C SER A 79 1.93 -10.56 28.14
N GLY A 80 0.63 -10.38 28.43
CA GLY A 80 -0.44 -10.80 27.53
C GLY A 80 -0.45 -10.01 26.22
N ALA A 81 -0.37 -8.67 26.29
CA ALA A 81 -0.32 -7.83 25.10
C ALA A 81 0.95 -8.08 24.27
N LEU A 82 2.12 -8.24 24.91
CA LEU A 82 3.37 -8.57 24.23
C LEU A 82 3.29 -9.93 23.53
N TRP A 83 2.67 -10.92 24.16
CA TRP A 83 2.45 -12.24 23.54
C TRP A 83 1.56 -12.12 22.31
N LEU A 84 0.46 -11.36 22.36
CA LEU A 84 -0.40 -11.12 21.19
C LEU A 84 0.36 -10.43 20.05
N VAL A 85 1.08 -9.34 20.34
CA VAL A 85 1.93 -8.65 19.36
C VAL A 85 2.98 -9.60 18.76
N ARG A 86 3.59 -10.47 19.56
CA ARG A 86 4.67 -11.36 19.08
C ARG A 86 4.17 -12.59 18.34
N SER A 87 2.98 -13.08 18.68
CA SER A 87 2.44 -14.32 18.14
C SER A 87 1.56 -14.11 16.91
N GLN A 88 0.98 -12.90 16.75
CA GLN A 88 0.10 -12.54 15.64
C GLN A 88 -1.10 -13.49 15.46
N VAL A 89 -1.46 -14.28 16.49
CA VAL A 89 -2.49 -15.33 16.41
C VAL A 89 -3.91 -14.83 16.21
N SER A 90 -4.15 -13.53 16.43
CA SER A 90 -5.47 -12.92 16.21
C SER A 90 -5.60 -12.23 14.86
N VAL A 91 -4.50 -12.10 14.09
CA VAL A 91 -4.47 -11.33 12.86
C VAL A 91 -4.78 -12.22 11.67
N ASP A 92 -5.84 -11.91 10.94
CA ASP A 92 -6.21 -12.58 9.68
C ASP A 92 -5.64 -11.86 8.43
N ASP A 93 -5.93 -12.37 7.23
CA ASP A 93 -5.39 -11.85 5.96
C ASP A 93 -5.77 -10.37 5.75
N SER A 94 -7.02 -10.00 6.03
CA SER A 94 -7.50 -8.63 5.85
C SER A 94 -6.90 -7.70 6.90
N GLU A 95 -6.85 -8.13 8.16
CA GLU A 95 -6.24 -7.37 9.24
C GLU A 95 -4.72 -7.20 9.06
N TYR A 96 -4.04 -8.20 8.51
CA TYR A 96 -2.64 -8.12 8.11
C TYR A 96 -2.44 -7.00 7.10
N MET A 97 -3.18 -7.05 5.98
CA MET A 97 -3.06 -6.07 4.90
C MET A 97 -3.44 -4.65 5.38
N GLN A 98 -4.52 -4.52 6.15
CA GLN A 98 -4.94 -3.26 6.76
C GLN A 98 -3.86 -2.67 7.68
N ALA A 99 -3.17 -3.51 8.48
CA ALA A 99 -2.08 -3.05 9.33
C ALA A 99 -0.81 -2.71 8.54
N MET A 100 -0.60 -3.36 7.39
CA MET A 100 0.62 -3.28 6.60
C MET A 100 0.62 -2.08 5.64
N ILE A 101 -0.55 -1.66 5.12
CA ILE A 101 -0.69 -0.44 4.33
C ILE A 101 -0.11 0.80 5.04
N PRO A 102 -0.49 1.15 6.29
CA PRO A 102 0.09 2.30 6.96
C PRO A 102 1.55 2.06 7.41
N HIS A 103 1.99 0.80 7.56
CA HIS A 103 3.41 0.50 7.80
C HIS A 103 4.26 0.87 6.57
N HIS A 104 3.83 0.43 5.39
CA HIS A 104 4.47 0.74 4.11
C HIS A 104 4.44 2.24 3.83
N SER A 105 3.32 2.87 4.13
CA SER A 105 3.13 4.31 4.03
C SER A 105 4.17 5.12 4.84
N ILE A 106 4.58 4.66 6.02
CA ILE A 106 5.63 5.33 6.80
C ILE A 106 6.99 5.22 6.08
N ALA A 107 7.27 4.08 5.44
CA ALA A 107 8.51 3.87 4.69
C ALA A 107 8.59 4.81 3.49
N ILE A 108 7.50 4.93 2.71
CA ILE A 108 7.39 5.90 1.59
C ILE A 108 7.66 7.32 2.08
N MET A 109 6.92 7.78 3.11
CA MET A 109 7.12 9.12 3.69
C MET A 109 8.59 9.37 4.06
N THR A 110 9.21 8.38 4.71
CA THR A 110 10.59 8.49 5.19
C THR A 110 11.58 8.53 4.03
N SER A 111 11.42 7.66 3.03
CA SER A 111 12.27 7.59 1.84
C SER A 111 12.17 8.86 0.97
N GLU A 112 10.98 9.40 0.81
CA GLU A 112 10.76 10.63 0.03
C GLU A 112 11.34 11.87 0.74
N ARG A 113 11.04 12.03 2.04
CA ARG A 113 11.31 13.28 2.75
C ARG A 113 12.71 13.33 3.38
N SER A 114 13.44 12.22 3.41
CA SER A 114 14.79 12.19 3.96
C SER A 114 15.79 12.91 3.05
N GLN A 115 16.70 13.68 3.67
CA GLN A 115 17.77 14.41 2.98
C GLN A 115 18.92 13.48 2.58
N ILE A 116 18.63 12.53 1.68
CA ILE A 116 19.60 11.54 1.19
C ILE A 116 20.43 12.15 0.06
N THR A 117 21.76 12.16 0.24
CA THR A 117 22.71 12.76 -0.71
C THR A 117 23.64 11.76 -1.41
N ASP A 118 23.89 10.59 -0.81
CA ASP A 118 24.63 9.51 -1.47
C ASP A 118 23.72 8.85 -2.52
N LEU A 119 24.18 8.83 -3.78
CA LEU A 119 23.40 8.34 -4.92
C LEU A 119 22.96 6.88 -4.79
N ARG A 120 23.76 6.02 -4.12
CA ARG A 120 23.39 4.62 -3.91
C ARG A 120 22.27 4.48 -2.89
N VAL A 121 22.27 5.34 -1.88
CA VAL A 121 21.22 5.36 -0.85
C VAL A 121 19.95 5.99 -1.41
N ARG A 122 20.05 6.98 -2.30
CA ARG A 122 18.90 7.54 -3.03
C ARG A 122 18.27 6.45 -3.90
N LYS A 123 19.06 5.75 -4.71
CA LYS A 123 18.58 4.62 -5.51
C LYS A 123 17.82 3.59 -4.66
N LEU A 124 18.39 3.15 -3.54
CA LEU A 124 17.71 2.23 -2.62
C LEU A 124 16.40 2.82 -2.06
N ALA A 125 16.37 4.11 -1.73
CA ALA A 125 15.16 4.76 -1.23
C ALA A 125 14.05 4.81 -2.29
N ASP A 126 14.42 5.04 -3.55
CA ASP A 126 13.48 5.09 -4.67
C ASP A 126 12.95 3.68 -4.99
N GLU A 127 13.80 2.65 -4.95
CA GLU A 127 13.39 1.23 -5.04
C GLU A 127 12.42 0.83 -3.90
N ILE A 128 12.67 1.32 -2.67
CA ILE A 128 11.76 1.11 -1.54
C ILE A 128 10.41 1.79 -1.80
N ILE A 129 10.40 3.02 -2.33
CA ILE A 129 9.14 3.74 -2.61
C ILE A 129 8.32 2.95 -3.63
N GLU A 130 8.92 2.59 -4.77
CA GLU A 130 8.23 1.88 -5.85
C GLU A 130 7.65 0.54 -5.38
N ALA A 131 8.45 -0.26 -4.66
CA ALA A 131 7.99 -1.54 -4.13
C ALA A 131 6.80 -1.36 -3.17
N GLN A 132 6.90 -0.41 -2.24
CA GLN A 132 5.92 -0.22 -1.18
C GLN A 132 4.62 0.41 -1.69
N GLU A 133 4.66 1.26 -2.71
CA GLU A 133 3.46 1.80 -3.37
C GLU A 133 2.66 0.69 -4.09
N ARG A 134 3.37 -0.18 -4.82
CA ARG A 134 2.77 -1.35 -5.48
C ARG A 134 2.12 -2.28 -4.48
N GLU A 135 2.85 -2.65 -3.41
CA GLU A 135 2.34 -3.53 -2.35
C GLU A 135 1.10 -2.93 -1.66
N ILE A 136 1.03 -1.61 -1.47
CA ILE A 136 -0.16 -0.94 -0.93
C ILE A 136 -1.37 -1.10 -1.87
N SER A 137 -1.19 -0.93 -3.18
CA SER A 137 -2.28 -1.08 -4.15
C SER A 137 -2.81 -2.50 -4.20
N GLU A 138 -1.91 -3.48 -4.22
CA GLU A 138 -2.25 -4.90 -4.19
C GLU A 138 -3.04 -5.25 -2.93
N MET A 139 -2.56 -4.82 -1.76
CA MET A 139 -3.26 -5.04 -0.48
C MET A 139 -4.66 -4.42 -0.47
N LYS A 140 -4.83 -3.19 -0.99
CA LYS A 140 -6.16 -2.54 -1.08
C LYS A 140 -7.11 -3.33 -1.98
N PHE A 141 -6.63 -3.81 -3.13
CA PHE A 141 -7.41 -4.64 -4.03
C PHE A 141 -7.83 -5.96 -3.37
N LEU A 142 -6.89 -6.67 -2.76
CA LEU A 142 -7.15 -7.95 -2.08
C LEU A 142 -8.12 -7.81 -0.91
N ILE A 143 -8.06 -6.72 -0.13
CA ILE A 143 -9.06 -6.43 0.91
C ILE A 143 -10.46 -6.31 0.31
N GLY A 144 -10.61 -5.67 -0.85
CA GLY A 144 -11.87 -5.55 -1.56
C GLY A 144 -12.37 -6.88 -2.10
N ASP A 145 -11.53 -7.63 -2.82
CA ASP A 145 -11.91 -8.93 -3.40
C ASP A 145 -12.28 -9.96 -2.32
N LEU A 146 -11.56 -10.00 -1.19
CA LEU A 146 -11.89 -10.87 -0.05
C LEU A 146 -13.20 -10.45 0.65
N ALA A 147 -13.58 -9.17 0.62
CA ALA A 147 -14.86 -8.72 1.16
C ALA A 147 -16.04 -9.15 0.28
N ASP A 148 -15.82 -9.27 -1.04
CA ASP A 148 -16.84 -9.66 -2.02
C ASP A 148 -16.97 -11.18 -2.22
N ARG A 149 -15.96 -11.96 -1.82
CA ARG A 149 -15.93 -13.43 -1.94
C ARG A 149 -16.09 -14.12 -0.59
N ASP A 150 -17.24 -14.76 -0.38
CA ASP A 150 -17.43 -15.77 0.67
C ASP A 150 -16.72 -17.06 0.24
N ASP A 151 -15.54 -17.30 0.81
CA ASP A 151 -14.80 -18.56 0.90
C ASP A 151 -13.51 -18.77 0.04
N SER A 152 -12.49 -19.12 0.82
CA SER A 152 -11.13 -19.65 0.68
C SER A 152 -10.51 -20.18 -0.65
N ARG A 153 -9.21 -19.85 -0.76
CA ARG A 153 -8.03 -20.72 -1.02
C ARG A 153 -7.36 -20.70 -2.40
N ALA A 154 -6.05 -20.37 -2.40
CA ALA A 154 -4.99 -20.97 -3.23
C ALA A 154 -3.60 -20.72 -2.60
N PRO A 155 -2.56 -21.52 -2.90
CA PRO A 155 -1.38 -21.72 -2.05
C PRO A 155 -0.32 -20.63 -2.15
N ASP A 156 0.44 -20.49 -1.04
CA ASP A 156 1.77 -19.90 -0.91
C ASP A 156 2.61 -20.04 -2.18
N ASP A 157 3.05 -18.91 -2.76
CA ASP A 157 4.29 -18.79 -3.52
C ASP A 157 4.89 -17.39 -3.28
N ALA A 158 6.18 -17.37 -2.96
CA ALA A 158 6.93 -16.17 -2.62
C ALA A 158 7.17 -15.29 -3.87
N ILE A 159 6.81 -14.02 -3.79
CA ILE A 159 7.07 -13.00 -4.82
C ILE A 159 8.36 -12.23 -4.45
N ASP A 160 9.32 -12.21 -5.37
CA ASP A 160 10.55 -11.41 -5.32
C ASP A 160 10.39 -10.21 -6.26
N PRO A 161 10.53 -8.94 -5.82
CA PRO A 161 10.48 -7.81 -6.73
C PRO A 161 11.71 -7.78 -7.64
N ALA A 162 11.48 -7.76 -8.96
CA ALA A 162 12.54 -7.54 -9.93
C ALA A 162 13.10 -6.12 -9.80
N LEU A 163 14.42 -6.03 -9.61
CA LEU A 163 15.23 -4.82 -9.54
C LEU A 163 15.95 -4.59 -10.88
N GLY A 164 15.94 -3.35 -11.39
CA GLY A 164 16.95 -2.90 -12.36
C GLY A 164 16.54 -1.77 -13.30
N ASP A 165 17.07 -0.55 -13.03
CA ASP A 165 17.21 0.55 -13.99
C ASP A 165 18.28 0.23 -15.08
N GLU A 166 17.92 -0.61 -16.04
CA GLU A 166 18.45 -0.47 -17.40
C GLU A 166 17.49 0.49 -18.14
N PRO A 167 17.97 1.35 -19.06
CA PRO A 167 17.07 2.19 -19.85
C PRO A 167 16.07 1.28 -20.57
N ALA A 168 14.79 1.49 -20.28
CA ALA A 168 13.74 0.62 -20.76
C ALA A 168 13.65 0.76 -22.29
N GLU A 169 14.02 -0.28 -23.02
CA GLU A 169 13.91 -0.31 -24.47
C GLU A 169 12.48 -0.72 -24.88
N PHE A 170 12.02 -0.19 -26.01
CA PHE A 170 10.76 -0.64 -26.60
C PHE A 170 10.91 -2.06 -27.12
N MET A 171 10.08 -2.96 -26.61
CA MET A 171 10.06 -4.37 -26.99
C MET A 171 8.64 -4.83 -27.32
N THR A 172 8.53 -5.85 -28.15
CA THR A 172 7.26 -6.56 -28.33
C THR A 172 6.88 -7.28 -27.03
N ALA A 173 5.59 -7.43 -26.75
CA ALA A 173 5.10 -8.13 -25.56
C ALA A 173 5.74 -9.52 -25.36
N GLY A 174 5.86 -10.33 -26.41
CA GLY A 174 6.49 -11.66 -26.31
C GLY A 174 7.97 -11.61 -25.91
N ALA A 175 8.71 -10.59 -26.35
CA ALA A 175 10.11 -10.40 -25.99
C ALA A 175 10.27 -9.82 -24.57
N ALA A 176 9.33 -8.96 -24.13
CA ALA A 176 9.30 -8.46 -22.76
C ALA A 176 9.02 -9.58 -21.72
N LEU A 177 8.28 -10.61 -22.12
CA LEU A 177 7.94 -11.78 -21.28
C LEU A 177 9.01 -12.89 -21.32
N GLU A 178 10.00 -12.82 -22.20
CA GLU A 178 11.00 -13.88 -22.35
C GLU A 178 11.91 -13.98 -21.11
N GLY A 179 11.92 -15.15 -20.47
CA GLY A 179 12.70 -15.40 -19.25
C GLY A 179 12.09 -14.81 -17.97
N ALA A 180 10.94 -14.14 -18.05
CA ALA A 180 10.20 -13.63 -16.90
C ALA A 180 9.49 -14.76 -16.14
N GLN A 181 9.44 -14.65 -14.81
CA GLN A 181 8.55 -15.48 -14.00
C GLN A 181 7.16 -14.84 -13.98
N ILE A 182 6.29 -15.31 -14.88
CA ILE A 182 4.98 -14.69 -15.16
C ILE A 182 4.11 -14.55 -13.91
N ALA A 183 4.19 -15.48 -12.96
CA ALA A 183 3.37 -15.49 -11.75
C ALA A 183 3.62 -14.30 -10.78
N GLY A 184 4.74 -13.59 -10.89
CA GLY A 184 5.08 -12.44 -10.04
C GLY A 184 5.36 -11.16 -10.81
N LEU A 185 4.85 -11.07 -12.04
CA LEU A 185 5.16 -9.96 -12.93
C LEU A 185 4.12 -8.85 -12.77
N ASP A 186 4.59 -7.66 -12.38
CA ASP A 186 3.73 -6.47 -12.23
C ASP A 186 4.13 -5.34 -13.19
N PRO A 187 3.19 -4.45 -13.54
CA PRO A 187 3.51 -3.18 -14.19
C PRO A 187 4.47 -2.36 -13.32
N ALA A 188 5.60 -1.95 -13.89
CA ALA A 188 6.54 -1.04 -13.27
C ALA A 188 6.16 0.43 -13.51
N THR A 189 6.73 1.33 -12.72
CA THR A 189 6.50 2.77 -12.89
C THR A 189 7.07 3.29 -14.20
N LEU A 190 6.38 4.29 -14.76
CA LEU A 190 6.73 5.04 -15.95
C LEU A 190 7.18 6.44 -15.53
N ASP A 191 8.21 6.95 -16.21
CA ASP A 191 8.57 8.37 -16.12
C ASP A 191 7.95 9.19 -17.26
N ASP A 192 7.91 10.52 -17.08
CA ASP A 192 7.27 11.42 -18.05
C ASP A 192 7.95 11.37 -19.43
N ALA A 193 9.26 11.13 -19.50
CA ALA A 193 10.01 11.05 -20.75
C ALA A 193 9.65 9.79 -21.55
N GLN A 194 9.48 8.65 -20.87
CA GLN A 194 9.01 7.40 -21.44
C GLN A 194 7.58 7.53 -21.98
N ILE A 195 6.72 8.23 -21.24
CA ILE A 195 5.33 8.50 -21.67
C ILE A 195 5.33 9.41 -22.91
N GLU A 196 6.17 10.44 -22.95
CA GLU A 196 6.34 11.32 -24.11
C GLU A 196 6.90 10.59 -25.34
N GLU A 197 7.81 9.65 -25.15
CA GLU A 197 8.40 8.87 -26.25
C GLU A 197 7.47 7.75 -26.75
N GLY A 198 6.65 7.19 -25.85
CA GLY A 198 5.83 6.02 -26.11
C GLY A 198 4.40 6.29 -26.57
N LEU A 199 3.86 7.48 -26.33
CA LEU A 199 2.47 7.84 -26.66
C LEU A 199 2.37 9.14 -27.45
N ASP A 200 1.81 9.01 -28.65
CA ASP A 200 1.45 10.15 -29.50
C ASP A 200 0.06 10.69 -29.13
N GLY A 201 -0.08 12.01 -29.13
CA GLY A 201 -1.36 12.71 -28.99
C GLY A 201 -1.38 13.81 -27.92
N ASP A 202 -2.30 14.76 -28.09
CA ASP A 202 -2.44 15.92 -27.20
C ASP A 202 -3.06 15.53 -25.85
N ARG A 203 -3.97 14.55 -25.84
CA ARG A 203 -4.63 14.05 -24.62
C ARG A 203 -3.98 12.76 -24.15
N ARG A 204 -3.39 12.77 -22.95
CA ARG A 204 -2.74 11.61 -22.33
C ARG A 204 -3.29 11.40 -20.93
N CYS A 205 -3.70 10.18 -20.66
CA CYS A 205 -4.16 9.73 -19.37
C CYS A 205 -3.14 8.81 -18.73
N VAL A 206 -3.07 8.84 -17.40
CA VAL A 206 -2.22 7.96 -16.60
C VAL A 206 -3.03 7.33 -15.49
N PHE A 207 -2.75 6.06 -15.24
CA PHE A 207 -3.20 5.34 -14.05
C PHE A 207 -2.07 5.28 -13.03
N ARG A 208 -2.39 5.58 -11.77
CA ARG A 208 -1.47 5.59 -10.63
C ARG A 208 -2.05 4.72 -9.51
N TYR A 209 -1.19 4.01 -8.80
CA TYR A 209 -1.59 3.21 -7.63
C TYR A 209 -2.07 4.05 -6.45
N THR A 210 -1.53 5.26 -6.30
CA THR A 210 -1.91 6.23 -5.25
C THR A 210 -2.22 7.59 -5.88
N SER A 211 -2.82 8.50 -5.11
CA SER A 211 -3.18 9.85 -5.58
C SER A 211 -1.96 10.73 -5.91
N GLU A 212 -0.77 10.37 -5.39
CA GLU A 212 0.48 11.14 -5.51
C GLU A 212 1.65 10.35 -6.15
N GLY A 213 1.54 9.02 -6.30
CA GLY A 213 2.61 8.13 -6.80
C GLY A 213 2.80 8.16 -8.32
N ASN A 214 3.85 7.54 -8.83
CA ASN A 214 4.20 7.58 -10.26
C ASN A 214 3.18 6.83 -11.16
N PRO A 215 3.05 7.21 -12.45
CA PRO A 215 2.24 6.46 -13.41
C PRO A 215 2.77 5.04 -13.55
N VAL A 216 1.89 4.06 -13.69
CA VAL A 216 2.27 2.65 -14.00
C VAL A 216 1.69 2.17 -15.31
N PHE A 217 0.71 2.92 -15.83
CA PHE A 217 0.10 2.71 -17.12
C PHE A 217 -0.28 4.06 -17.69
N ALA A 218 0.05 4.30 -18.95
CA ALA A 218 -0.31 5.51 -19.66
C ALA A 218 -1.11 5.14 -20.91
N PHE A 219 -2.12 5.94 -21.25
CA PHE A 219 -2.98 5.66 -22.37
C PHE A 219 -3.56 6.93 -22.98
N ASN A 220 -3.86 6.88 -24.26
CA ASN A 220 -4.62 7.89 -24.96
C ASN A 220 -6.01 7.30 -25.27
N PRO A 221 -7.09 7.81 -24.65
CA PRO A 221 -8.44 7.29 -24.87
C PRO A 221 -8.98 7.59 -26.28
N ASP A 222 -8.40 8.58 -26.97
CA ASP A 222 -8.79 9.04 -28.30
C ASP A 222 -7.89 8.45 -29.42
N ALA A 223 -6.89 7.64 -29.06
CA ALA A 223 -5.98 7.06 -30.03
C ALA A 223 -6.62 5.89 -30.80
N ASP A 224 -6.53 5.96 -32.13
CA ASP A 224 -6.86 4.87 -33.05
C ASP A 224 -5.55 4.22 -33.53
N GLY A 225 -5.17 3.06 -33.00
CA GLY A 225 -3.99 2.32 -33.49
C GLY A 225 -3.28 1.42 -32.49
N GLU A 226 -2.08 0.98 -32.87
CA GLU A 226 -1.22 0.06 -32.11
C GLU A 226 -0.44 0.73 -30.96
N ASP A 227 -0.40 2.07 -30.93
CA ASP A 227 0.32 2.89 -29.95
C ASP A 227 -0.66 3.66 -29.04
N ALA A 228 -1.77 3.01 -28.64
CA ALA A 228 -2.83 3.66 -27.85
C ALA A 228 -2.54 3.67 -26.34
N ALA A 229 -1.67 2.78 -25.86
CA ALA A 229 -1.25 2.73 -24.48
C ALA A 229 0.20 2.24 -24.31
N LEU A 230 0.76 2.51 -23.14
CA LEU A 230 2.13 2.21 -22.76
C LEU A 230 2.16 1.60 -21.36
N ILE A 231 2.89 0.50 -21.24
CA ILE A 231 3.18 -0.16 -19.97
C ILE A 231 4.67 -0.51 -19.90
N LYS A 232 5.24 -0.50 -18.70
CA LYS A 232 6.58 -1.06 -18.44
C LYS A 232 6.42 -2.40 -17.73
N VAL A 233 6.95 -3.47 -18.31
CA VAL A 233 6.87 -4.82 -17.77
C VAL A 233 8.24 -5.48 -17.90
N ASN A 234 8.74 -6.08 -16.83
CA ASN A 234 10.06 -6.73 -16.81
C ASN A 234 11.20 -5.82 -17.30
N GLY A 235 11.12 -4.52 -16.97
CA GLY A 235 12.10 -3.52 -17.42
C GLY A 235 11.96 -3.06 -18.88
N ALA A 236 11.04 -3.62 -19.66
CA ALA A 236 10.81 -3.26 -21.07
C ALA A 236 9.55 -2.39 -21.24
N LEU A 237 9.60 -1.44 -22.18
CA LEU A 237 8.44 -0.66 -22.60
C LEU A 237 7.66 -1.43 -23.66
N VAL A 238 6.36 -1.63 -23.43
CA VAL A 238 5.46 -2.32 -24.35
C VAL A 238 4.33 -1.37 -24.72
N ARG A 239 4.12 -1.19 -26.03
CA ARG A 239 2.99 -0.44 -26.57
C ARG A 239 1.81 -1.38 -26.77
N LEU A 240 0.61 -0.91 -26.43
CA LEU A 240 -0.62 -1.66 -26.56
C LEU A 240 -1.61 -0.96 -27.48
N ALA A 241 -2.31 -1.78 -28.26
CA ALA A 241 -3.40 -1.34 -29.11
C ALA A 241 -4.70 -1.23 -28.30
N LEU A 242 -5.57 -0.31 -28.69
CA LEU A 242 -6.93 -0.25 -28.14
C LEU A 242 -7.75 -1.44 -28.68
N ALA A 243 -8.15 -2.34 -27.79
CA ALA A 243 -8.89 -3.56 -28.10
C ALA A 243 -10.40 -3.40 -27.91
N SER A 244 -10.81 -2.64 -26.89
CA SER A 244 -12.22 -2.36 -26.61
C SER A 244 -12.41 -0.99 -26.00
N ASN A 245 -13.45 -0.29 -26.45
CA ASN A 245 -13.86 0.99 -25.88
C ASN A 245 -15.37 0.97 -25.64
N SER A 246 -15.77 1.05 -24.38
CA SER A 246 -17.16 1.06 -23.94
C SER A 246 -17.34 2.09 -22.82
N GLU A 247 -18.56 2.55 -22.60
CA GLU A 247 -18.85 3.49 -21.50
C GLU A 247 -18.41 2.89 -20.16
N GLY A 248 -17.46 3.55 -19.49
CA GLY A 248 -16.95 3.09 -18.19
C GLY A 248 -15.82 2.06 -18.24
N ALA A 249 -15.44 1.56 -19.43
CA ALA A 249 -14.43 0.51 -19.55
C ALA A 249 -13.62 0.57 -20.85
N LEU A 250 -12.29 0.56 -20.69
CA LEU A 250 -11.30 0.50 -21.78
C LEU A 250 -10.51 -0.80 -21.68
N GLY A 251 -10.18 -1.38 -22.84
CA GLY A 251 -9.37 -2.59 -22.94
C GLY A 251 -8.24 -2.38 -23.93
N TYR A 252 -7.02 -2.74 -23.53
CA TYR A 252 -5.79 -2.63 -24.31
C TYR A 252 -5.11 -3.99 -24.41
N GLU A 253 -4.49 -4.28 -25.55
CA GLU A 253 -3.80 -5.55 -25.75
C GLU A 253 -2.51 -5.44 -26.56
N ALA A 254 -1.56 -6.31 -26.24
CA ALA A 254 -0.34 -6.53 -27.00
C ALA A 254 0.10 -7.99 -26.82
N GLY A 255 -0.09 -8.83 -27.84
CA GLY A 255 0.21 -10.26 -27.75
C GLY A 255 -0.60 -10.93 -26.62
N ASP A 256 0.09 -11.51 -25.64
CA ASP A 256 -0.53 -12.17 -24.48
C ASP A 256 -0.88 -11.20 -23.34
N ILE A 257 -0.40 -9.96 -23.40
CA ILE A 257 -0.67 -8.93 -22.39
C ILE A 257 -2.02 -8.29 -22.68
N ARG A 258 -2.89 -8.23 -21.65
CA ARG A 258 -4.14 -7.48 -21.68
C ARG A 258 -4.27 -6.58 -20.47
N ILE A 259 -4.83 -5.40 -20.68
CA ILE A 259 -5.14 -4.44 -19.62
C ILE A 259 -6.60 -4.05 -19.76
N SER A 260 -7.37 -4.18 -18.69
CA SER A 260 -8.73 -3.67 -18.60
C SER A 260 -8.78 -2.56 -17.55
N LEU A 261 -9.29 -1.40 -17.93
CA LEU A 261 -9.54 -0.28 -17.03
C LEU A 261 -11.05 -0.11 -16.87
N THR A 262 -11.54 -0.06 -15.64
CA THR A 262 -12.93 0.22 -15.31
C THR A 262 -13.04 1.35 -14.30
N SER A 263 -14.07 2.19 -14.40
CA SER A 263 -14.37 3.22 -13.41
C SER A 263 -15.88 3.33 -13.16
N GLU A 264 -16.29 3.28 -11.90
CA GLU A 264 -17.70 3.36 -11.50
C GLU A 264 -18.28 4.78 -11.62
N GLN A 265 -17.44 5.81 -11.59
CA GLN A 265 -17.87 7.23 -11.61
C GLN A 265 -18.14 7.75 -13.03
N GLN A 266 -18.07 6.88 -14.03
CA GLN A 266 -17.78 7.27 -15.41
C GLN A 266 -18.99 7.25 -16.34
N ALA A 267 -20.12 7.78 -15.88
CA ALA A 267 -21.26 8.08 -16.76
C ALA A 267 -21.02 9.30 -17.69
N GLN A 268 -19.86 9.99 -17.60
CA GLN A 268 -19.58 11.26 -18.30
C GLN A 268 -18.21 11.34 -19.01
N GLY A 269 -17.49 10.21 -19.18
CA GLY A 269 -16.20 10.16 -19.90
C GLY A 269 -14.95 10.27 -19.01
N TRP A 270 -13.77 10.11 -19.60
CA TRP A 270 -12.45 10.08 -18.94
C TRP A 270 -11.86 11.50 -18.71
N ASP A 271 -12.69 12.54 -18.59
CA ASP A 271 -12.29 13.97 -18.64
C ASP A 271 -12.08 14.63 -17.26
N ALA A 272 -12.26 13.90 -16.16
CA ALA A 272 -12.15 14.48 -14.81
C ALA A 272 -10.79 14.20 -14.14
N ASP A 273 -10.30 15.19 -13.39
CA ASP A 273 -9.12 15.08 -12.54
C ASP A 273 -9.34 14.03 -11.43
N GLN A 274 -8.52 12.98 -11.43
CA GLN A 274 -8.44 11.93 -10.40
C GLN A 274 -9.73 11.12 -10.17
N ASN A 275 -10.12 10.34 -11.17
CA ASN A 275 -11.20 9.34 -10.99
C ASN A 275 -10.64 8.06 -10.37
N GLU A 276 -11.35 7.53 -9.37
CA GLU A 276 -11.08 6.17 -8.90
C GLU A 276 -11.36 5.17 -10.03
N ALA A 277 -10.40 4.28 -10.25
CA ALA A 277 -10.46 3.27 -11.28
C ALA A 277 -9.85 1.96 -10.81
N THR A 278 -10.27 0.87 -11.43
CA THR A 278 -9.66 -0.45 -11.28
C THR A 278 -8.95 -0.79 -12.57
N MET A 279 -7.67 -1.16 -12.47
CA MET A 279 -6.89 -1.71 -13.56
C MET A 279 -6.72 -3.21 -13.34
N VAL A 280 -7.03 -4.03 -14.34
CA VAL A 280 -6.75 -5.47 -14.34
C VAL A 280 -5.69 -5.76 -15.38
N PHE A 281 -4.57 -6.33 -14.95
CA PHE A 281 -3.46 -6.76 -15.78
C PHE A 281 -3.50 -8.28 -15.94
N GLU A 282 -3.44 -8.76 -17.18
CA GLU A 282 -3.49 -10.18 -17.51
C GLU A 282 -2.36 -10.56 -18.46
N ILE A 283 -1.79 -11.75 -18.25
CA ILE A 283 -0.84 -12.37 -19.17
C ILE A 283 -1.36 -13.79 -19.48
N GLY A 284 -1.89 -13.95 -20.70
CA GLY A 284 -2.48 -15.22 -21.14
C GLY A 284 -3.54 -15.74 -20.16
N SER A 285 -3.39 -17.00 -19.74
CA SER A 285 -4.21 -17.62 -18.68
C SER A 285 -3.46 -17.82 -17.36
N GLU A 286 -2.21 -17.35 -17.27
CA GLU A 286 -1.29 -17.67 -16.18
C GLU A 286 -1.30 -16.61 -15.07
N LEU A 287 -1.55 -15.35 -15.43
CA LEU A 287 -1.58 -14.24 -14.49
C LEU A 287 -2.82 -13.38 -14.72
N ARG A 288 -3.50 -13.03 -13.63
CA ARG A 288 -4.54 -12.00 -13.58
C ARG A 288 -4.45 -11.28 -12.23
N VAL A 289 -4.04 -10.02 -12.27
CA VAL A 289 -3.88 -9.18 -11.07
C VAL A 289 -4.68 -7.90 -11.24
N GLY A 290 -5.36 -7.48 -10.17
CA GLY A 290 -6.12 -6.23 -10.13
C GLY A 290 -5.45 -5.20 -9.24
N TYR A 291 -5.58 -3.93 -9.61
CA TYR A 291 -5.05 -2.80 -8.87
C TYR A 291 -6.13 -1.73 -8.76
N GLY A 292 -6.39 -1.28 -7.52
CA GLY A 292 -7.16 -0.07 -7.28
C GLY A 292 -6.25 1.16 -7.40
N GLY A 293 -6.73 2.22 -8.02
CA GLY A 293 -5.93 3.43 -8.23
C GLY A 293 -6.73 4.60 -8.78
N TYR A 294 -5.99 5.57 -9.31
CA TYR A 294 -6.53 6.84 -9.80
C TYR A 294 -6.12 7.08 -11.25
N VAL A 295 -7.06 7.55 -12.05
CA VAL A 295 -6.81 8.03 -13.40
C VAL A 295 -6.81 9.56 -13.43
N ALA A 296 -5.78 10.13 -14.03
CA ALA A 296 -5.69 11.55 -14.33
C ALA A 296 -5.33 11.75 -15.80
N CYS A 297 -5.96 12.72 -16.47
CA CYS A 297 -5.71 13.02 -17.86
C CYS A 297 -5.19 14.45 -18.02
N SER A 298 -4.20 14.65 -18.89
CA SER A 298 -3.79 15.97 -19.33
C SER A 298 -4.88 16.58 -20.21
N ALA A 299 -5.19 17.85 -19.96
CA ALA A 299 -6.09 18.66 -20.77
C ALA A 299 -5.49 19.02 -22.14
#